data_AF-A0A5C7NGV4-F1
#
_entry.id   AF-A0A5C7NGV4-F1
#
_cell.length_a   1.000
_cell.length_b   1.000
_cell.length_c   1.000
_cell.angle_alpha   90.00
_cell.angle_beta   90.00
_cell.angle_gamma   90.00
#
_symmetry.space_group_name_H-M   'P 1'
#
loop_
_entity.id
_entity.type
_entity.pdbx_description
1 polymer ?
#
loop_
_entity_poly.entity_id
_entity_poly.type
_entity_poly.pdbx_seq_one_letter_code
_entity_poly.pdbx_strand_id
1 'polypeptide(L)' 'MARRGDTGPVVAEVRDRLIRLGLLPATAPAQFDAAMDAAVRAFQQQQGLNVDGIVGPET' A
#
# COMPACT_ATOMS: atom_id res chain seq x y z
N MET A 1 1.44 2.10 -11.40
CA MET A 1 2.21 0.98 -10.83
C MET A 1 3.05 1.58 -9.73
N ALA A 2 2.89 1.17 -8.47
CA ALA A 2 3.69 1.67 -7.36
C ALA A 2 4.62 0.55 -6.84
N ARG A 3 5.91 0.85 -6.71
CA ARG A 3 6.94 -0.03 -6.13
C ARG A 3 7.65 0.66 -4.96
N ARG A 4 8.43 -0.10 -4.19
CA ARG A 4 9.24 0.43 -3.08
C ARG A 4 10.15 1.57 -3.55
N GLY A 5 9.98 2.76 -2.97
CA GLY A 5 10.66 3.99 -3.40
C GLY A 5 9.87 4.90 -4.34
N ASP A 6 8.72 4.46 -4.86
CA ASP A 6 7.81 5.35 -5.60
C ASP A 6 7.18 6.38 -4.65
N THR A 7 7.03 7.59 -5.19
CA THR A 7 6.29 8.70 -4.59
C THR A 7 5.38 9.27 -5.66
N GLY A 8 4.11 9.52 -5.32
CA GLY A 8 3.14 10.04 -6.28
C GLY A 8 1.69 9.86 -5.85
N PRO A 9 0.73 10.35 -6.66
CA PRO A 9 -0.69 10.33 -6.32
C PRO A 9 -1.22 8.92 -6.08
N VAL A 10 -0.73 7.92 -6.82
CA VAL A 10 -1.10 6.50 -6.62
C VAL A 10 -0.67 5.99 -5.24
N VAL A 11 0.55 6.33 -4.80
CA VAL A 11 1.04 5.95 -3.46
C VAL A 11 0.22 6.65 -2.37
N ALA A 12 -0.16 7.92 -2.58
CA ALA A 12 -1.02 8.63 -1.65
C ALA A 12 -2.41 7.97 -1.52
N GLU A 13 -3.02 7.53 -2.62
CA GLU A 13 -4.31 6.82 -2.59
C GLU A 13 -4.23 5.47 -1.86
N VAL A 14 -3.20 4.68 -2.15
CA VAL A 14 -2.98 3.38 -1.47
C VAL A 14 -2.77 3.61 0.02
N ARG A 15 -1.96 4.60 0.39
CA ARG A 15 -1.73 4.95 1.79
C ARG A 15 -3.04 5.30 2.49
N ASP A 16 -3.86 6.15 1.86
CA ASP A 16 -5.15 6.57 2.42
C ASP A 16 -6.11 5.37 2.59
N ARG A 17 -6.11 4.44 1.63
CA ARG A 17 -6.85 3.19 1.73
C ARG A 17 -6.36 2.34 2.91
N LEU A 18 -5.05 2.16 3.07
CA LEU A 18 -4.46 1.39 4.16
C LEU A 18 -4.71 2.02 5.54
N ILE A 19 -4.68 3.35 5.63
CA ILE A 19 -5.04 4.08 6.86
C ILE A 19 -6.50 3.82 7.21
N ARG A 20 -7.42 3.91 6.24
CA ARG A 20 -8.85 3.61 6.47
C ARG A 20 -9.12 2.18 6.88
N LEU A 21 -8.28 1.24 6.45
CA LEU A 21 -8.34 -0.17 6.84
C LEU A 21 -7.68 -0.45 8.20
N GLY A 22 -7.05 0.56 8.82
CA GLY A 22 -6.31 0.39 10.08
C GLY A 22 -4.99 -0.37 9.93
N LEU A 23 -4.51 -0.55 8.69
CA LEU A 23 -3.27 -1.26 8.38
C LEU A 23 -2.04 -0.37 8.38
N LEU A 24 -2.22 0.96 8.40
CA LEU A 24 -1.13 1.94 8.41
C LEU A 24 -1.51 3.14 9.29
N PRO A 25 -0.59 3.72 10.08
CA PRO A 25 -0.88 4.93 10.85
C PRO A 25 -1.08 6.15 9.95
N ALA A 26 -1.96 7.08 10.36
CA ALA A 26 -2.25 8.31 9.62
C ALA A 26 -1.03 9.24 9.47
N THR A 27 -0.02 9.06 10.32
CA THR A 27 1.26 9.78 10.27
C THR A 27 2.24 9.22 9.25
N ALA A 28 1.90 8.12 8.56
CA ALA A 28 2.80 7.51 7.59
C ALA A 28 3.07 8.46 6.41
N PRO A 29 4.33 8.53 5.93
CA PRO A 29 4.68 9.36 4.79
C PRO A 29 3.95 8.90 3.53
N ALA A 30 3.73 9.80 2.58
CA ALA A 30 3.18 9.48 1.26
C ALA A 30 4.26 8.83 0.36
N GLN A 31 4.92 7.80 0.89
CA GLN A 31 6.02 7.11 0.27
C GLN A 31 5.83 5.60 0.44
N PHE A 32 6.15 4.84 -0.60
CA PHE A 32 6.11 3.38 -0.53
C PHE A 32 7.35 2.85 0.21
N ASP A 33 7.32 2.97 1.54
CA ASP A 33 8.35 2.52 2.45
C ASP A 33 8.14 1.06 2.89
N ALA A 34 8.95 0.58 3.84
CA ALA A 34 8.84 -0.78 4.35
C ALA A 34 7.53 -1.04 5.14
N ALA A 35 6.99 -0.02 5.81
CA ALA A 35 5.74 -0.14 6.54
C ALA A 35 4.55 -0.23 5.59
N MET A 36 4.56 0.58 4.54
CA MET A 36 3.56 0.57 3.49
C MET A 36 3.60 -0.74 2.69
N ASP A 37 4.79 -1.27 2.35
CA ASP A 37 4.92 -2.60 1.72
C ASP A 37 4.31 -3.72 2.58
N ALA A 38 4.58 -3.72 3.90
CA ALA A 38 4.00 -4.70 4.81
C ALA A 38 2.46 -4.59 4.89
N ALA A 39 1.94 -3.36 4.93
CA ALA A 39 0.51 -3.09 4.97
C ALA A 39 -0.20 -3.49 3.66
N VAL A 40 0.43 -3.25 2.50
CA VAL A 40 -0.07 -3.72 1.20
C VAL A 40 -0.12 -5.24 1.17
N ARG A 41 0.93 -5.93 1.63
CA ARG A 41 0.96 -7.39 1.68
C ARG A 41 -0.12 -7.96 2.61
N ALA A 42 -0.32 -7.34 3.78
CA ALA A 42 -1.38 -7.72 4.70
C ALA A 42 -2.76 -7.53 4.07
N PHE A 43 -2.98 -6.41 3.37
CA PHE A 43 -4.21 -6.16 2.62
C PHE A 43 -4.44 -7.22 1.54
N GLN A 44 -3.43 -7.52 0.72
CA GLN A 44 -3.50 -8.53 -0.33
C GLN A 44 -3.81 -9.92 0.24
N GLN A 45 -3.20 -10.29 1.37
CA GLN A 45 -3.50 -11.53 2.09
C GLN A 45 -4.96 -11.57 2.59
N GLN A 46 -5.45 -10.48 3.17
CA GLN A 46 -6.84 -10.39 3.66
C GLN A 46 -7.87 -10.48 2.53
N GLN A 47 -7.52 -9.98 1.34
CA GLN A 47 -8.39 -10.03 0.16
C GLN A 47 -8.24 -11.31 -0.67
N GLY A 48 -7.31 -12.21 -0.31
CA GLY A 48 -7.02 -13.41 -1.09
C GLY A 48 -6.41 -13.11 -2.47
N LEU A 49 -5.80 -11.92 -2.63
CA LEU A 49 -5.10 -11.50 -3.84
C LEU A 49 -3.68 -12.06 -3.86
N ASN A 50 -3.07 -12.15 -5.05
CA ASN A 50 -1.65 -12.45 -5.15
C ASN A 50 -0.84 -11.37 -4.41
N VAL A 51 -0.05 -11.82 -3.44
CA VAL A 51 0.70 -10.97 -2.51
C VAL A 51 2.03 -10.55 -3.14
N ASP A 52 1.95 -9.84 -4.25
CA ASP A 52 3.14 -9.40 -4.99
C ASP A 52 3.74 -8.11 -4.42
N GLY A 53 3.04 -7.44 -3.49
CA GLY A 53 3.46 -6.15 -2.92
C GLY A 53 3.46 -4.99 -3.92
N ILE A 54 2.90 -5.21 -5.12
CA ILE A 54 2.79 -4.23 -6.20
C ILE A 54 1.34 -3.75 -6.25
N VAL A 55 1.12 -2.43 -6.28
CA VAL A 55 -0.17 -1.85 -6.63
C VAL A 55 -0.14 -1.49 -8.12
N GLY A 56 -0.81 -2.30 -8.93
CA GLY A 56 -0.97 -2.13 -10.38
C GLY A 56 -2.44 -2.09 -10.77
N PRO A 57 -2.79 -1.69 -12.01
CA PRO A 57 -4.19 -1.51 -12.45
C PRO A 57 -5.08 -2.77 -12.42
N GLU A 58 -4.55 -3.93 -12.04
CA GLU A 58 -5.31 -5.17 -11.87
C GLU A 58 -5.50 -5.57 -10.38
N THR A 59 -5.22 -4.66 -9.44
CA THR A 59 -5.42 -4.81 -7.97
C THR A 59 -5.81 -3.48 -7.34
#